data_AF-A0AAX4L5H4-F1
#
_entry.id   AF-A0AAX4L5H4-F1
#
_cell.length_a   1.000
_cell.length_b   1.000
_cell.length_c   1.000
_cell.angle_alpha   90.00
_cell.angle_beta   90.00
_cell.angle_gamma   90.00
#
_symmetry.space_group_name_H-M   'P 1'
#
loop_
_entity.id
_entity.type
_entity.pdbx_description
1 polymer ?
#
loop_
_entity_poly.entity_id
_entity_poly.type
_entity_poly.pdbx_seq_one_letter_code
_entity_poly.pdbx_strand_id
1 'polypeptide(L)'
;MISTQIPSKSMIKRIDVFYTLGEGVIVSADIESKSRPNLTHYTRLVIDPITMKVIKSSCDCEGYTFKHKCWHIRALEDLTSTELRNEIEKARNEMLREEEEIASWGKEEVELYKS
;
A
#
# COMPACT_ATOMS: atom_id res chain seq x y z
N MET A 1 -11.26 2.99 8.85
CA MET A 1 -10.60 2.14 7.85
C MET A 1 -11.59 1.91 6.72
N ILE A 2 -11.33 2.49 5.55
CA ILE A 2 -12.19 2.33 4.36
C ILE A 2 -11.42 1.42 3.40
N SER A 3 -11.93 0.21 3.19
CA SER A 3 -11.43 -0.76 2.22
C SER A 3 -12.30 -0.64 0.97
N THR A 4 -11.72 -0.22 -0.14
CA THR A 4 -12.40 -0.20 -1.44
C THR A 4 -12.10 -1.52 -2.16
N GLN A 5 -13.04 -2.46 -2.14
CA GLN A 5 -12.91 -3.70 -2.91
C GLN A 5 -13.11 -3.42 -4.40
N ILE A 6 -12.07 -3.64 -5.19
CA ILE A 6 -12.14 -3.51 -6.66
C ILE A 6 -12.23 -4.92 -7.26
N PRO A 7 -13.31 -5.27 -7.98
CA PRO A 7 -13.39 -6.56 -8.65
C PRO A 7 -12.36 -6.56 -9.77
N SER A 8 -11.35 -7.43 -9.66
CA SER A 8 -10.27 -7.52 -10.64
C SER A 8 -10.21 -8.93 -11.23
N LYS A 9 -9.52 -9.06 -12.37
CA LYS A 9 -9.25 -10.27 -13.16
C LYS A 9 -9.26 -11.55 -12.29
N SER A 10 -9.82 -12.66 -12.78
CA SER A 10 -10.17 -13.90 -12.03
C SER A 10 -9.22 -14.38 -10.91
N MET A 11 -7.94 -14.02 -10.99
CA MET A 11 -6.89 -14.35 -10.03
C MET A 11 -6.81 -13.42 -8.81
N ILE A 12 -7.25 -12.16 -8.86
CA ILE A 12 -7.18 -11.26 -7.70
C ILE A 12 -8.50 -11.37 -6.95
N LYS A 13 -8.45 -11.91 -5.72
CA LYS A 13 -9.66 -12.19 -4.93
C LYS A 13 -10.07 -11.00 -4.06
N ARG A 14 -9.10 -10.20 -3.64
CA ARG A 14 -9.29 -9.01 -2.81
C ARG A 14 -8.14 -8.04 -3.04
N ILE A 15 -8.45 -6.74 -2.97
CA ILE A 15 -7.45 -5.68 -2.98
C ILE A 15 -7.87 -4.57 -2.01
N ASP A 16 -6.88 -4.03 -1.31
CA ASP A 16 -7.03 -2.99 -0.30
C ASP A 16 -5.93 -1.95 -0.49
N VAL A 17 -6.30 -0.67 -0.40
CA VAL A 17 -5.39 0.48 -0.39
C VAL A 17 -5.65 1.27 0.89
N PHE A 18 -4.62 1.46 1.70
CA PHE A 18 -4.68 2.21 2.95
C PHE A 18 -3.33 2.84 3.25
N TYR A 19 -3.17 3.53 4.38
CA TYR A 19 -1.88 4.07 4.79
C TYR A 19 -1.64 3.84 6.29
N THR A 20 -0.39 4.02 6.69
CA THR A 20 0.02 4.08 8.09
C THR A 20 0.98 5.24 8.25
N LEU A 21 0.69 6.13 9.19
CA LEU A 21 1.55 7.28 9.50
C LEU A 21 2.96 6.79 9.81
N GLY A 22 3.97 7.42 9.20
CA GLY A 22 5.37 7.03 9.34
C GLY A 22 5.83 5.77 8.57
N GLU A 23 4.95 5.01 7.90
CA GLU A 23 5.36 3.92 7.00
C GLU A 23 5.06 4.22 5.52
N GLY A 24 3.90 4.81 5.21
CA GLY A 24 3.50 5.19 3.85
C GLY A 24 2.18 4.54 3.40
N VAL A 25 1.95 4.56 2.09
CA VAL A 25 0.75 3.98 1.48
C VAL A 25 0.96 2.49 1.27
N ILE A 26 0.00 1.70 1.72
CA ILE A 26 0.03 0.25 1.69
C ILE A 26 -1.00 -0.22 0.68
N VAL A 27 -0.54 -1.06 -0.25
CA VAL A 27 -1.42 -1.78 -1.17
C VAL A 27 -1.28 -3.25 -0.85
N SER A 28 -2.37 -3.91 -0.47
CA SER A 28 -2.40 -5.35 -0.23
C SER A 28 -3.43 -6.05 -1.10
N ALA A 29 -3.12 -7.25 -1.55
CA ALA A 29 -4.01 -8.07 -2.35
C ALA A 29 -3.84 -9.56 -2.05
N ASP A 30 -4.95 -10.29 -2.16
CA ASP A 30 -4.93 -11.75 -2.23
C ASP A 30 -4.94 -12.17 -3.69
N ILE A 31 -3.82 -12.74 -4.14
CA ILE A 31 -3.61 -13.10 -5.54
C ILE A 31 -3.48 -14.62 -5.67
N GLU A 32 -4.33 -15.23 -6.48
CA GLU A 32 -4.33 -16.66 -6.78
C GLU A 32 -3.10 -17.07 -7.60
N SER A 33 -2.54 -18.21 -7.23
CA SER A 33 -1.39 -18.82 -7.90
C SER A 33 -1.74 -19.21 -9.32
N LYS A 34 -0.91 -18.81 -10.27
CA LYS A 34 -1.02 -19.23 -11.68
C LYS A 34 -0.96 -20.74 -11.88
N SER A 35 -0.17 -21.43 -11.06
CA SER A 35 0.10 -22.87 -11.21
C SER A 35 -0.80 -23.75 -10.33
N ARG A 36 -1.45 -23.18 -9.31
CA ARG A 36 -2.25 -23.92 -8.34
C ARG A 36 -3.59 -23.21 -8.12
N PRO A 37 -4.66 -23.64 -8.81
CA PRO A 37 -6.00 -23.09 -8.59
C PRO A 37 -6.41 -23.17 -7.13
N ASN A 38 -7.15 -22.18 -6.62
CA ASN A 38 -7.60 -22.07 -5.23
C ASN A 38 -6.48 -21.89 -4.17
N LEU A 39 -5.21 -21.71 -4.58
CA LEU A 39 -4.15 -21.27 -3.68
C LEU A 39 -3.95 -19.77 -3.85
N THR A 40 -4.31 -18.99 -2.83
CA THR A 40 -4.10 -17.54 -2.81
C THR A 40 -2.91 -17.17 -1.97
N HIS A 41 -2.22 -16.11 -2.39
CA HIS A 41 -1.05 -15.57 -1.74
C HIS A 41 -1.28 -14.14 -1.32
N TYR A 42 -1.11 -13.86 -0.03
CA TYR A 42 -1.16 -12.49 0.47
C TYR A 42 0.07 -11.73 -0.01
N THR A 43 -0.17 -10.63 -0.71
CA THR A 43 0.86 -9.81 -1.36
C THR A 43 0.68 -8.37 -0.92
N ARG A 44 1.76 -7.71 -0.49
CA ARG A 44 1.74 -6.33 0.01
C ARG A 44 2.87 -5.52 -0.59
N LEU A 45 2.57 -4.28 -0.96
CA LEU A 45 3.53 -3.24 -1.33
C LEU A 45 3.41 -2.09 -0.33
N VAL A 46 4.54 -1.47 -0.02
CA VAL A 46 4.61 -0.18 0.68
C VAL A 46 5.18 0.82 -0.28
N ILE A 47 4.42 1.89 -0.52
CA ILE A 47 4.74 2.99 -1.42
C ILE A 47 5.12 4.18 -0.57
N ASP A 48 6.31 4.73 -0.83
CA ASP A 48 6.75 5.97 -0.21
C ASP A 48 5.85 7.14 -0.67
N PRO A 49 5.18 7.84 0.25
CA PRO A 49 4.22 8.91 -0.09
C PRO A 49 4.89 10.12 -0.75
N ILE A 50 6.21 10.28 -0.62
CA ILE A 50 6.95 11.38 -1.23
C ILE A 50 7.39 11.04 -2.65
N THR A 51 8.14 9.95 -2.83
CA THR A 51 8.70 9.56 -4.13
C THR A 51 7.76 8.73 -4.99
N MET A 52 6.66 8.22 -4.43
CA MET A 52 5.70 7.32 -5.08
C MET A 52 6.33 6.02 -5.59
N LYS A 53 7.46 5.61 -5.00
CA LYS A 53 8.15 4.36 -5.33
C LYS A 53 7.81 3.28 -4.32
N VAL A 54 7.77 2.03 -4.79
CA VAL A 54 7.71 0.86 -3.92
C VAL A 54 9.02 0.78 -3.12
N ILE A 55 8.93 0.87 -1.80
CA ILE A 55 10.07 0.80 -0.88
C ILE A 55 10.16 -0.53 -0.13
N LYS A 56 9.03 -1.23 0.02
CA LYS A 56 8.97 -2.60 0.56
C LYS A 56 7.95 -3.40 -0.22
N SER A 57 8.20 -4.68 -0.36
CA SER A 57 7.29 -5.62 -0.98
C SER A 57 7.38 -6.96 -0.26
N SER A 58 6.26 -7.66 -0.09
CA SER A 58 6.21 -8.96 0.56
C SER A 58 5.14 -9.85 -0.05
N CYS A 59 5.43 -11.14 -0.18
CA CYS A 59 4.46 -12.15 -0.60
C CYS A 59 4.74 -13.44 0.17
N ASP A 60 3.69 -14.14 0.60
CA ASP A 60 3.80 -15.40 1.35
C ASP A 60 4.13 -16.63 0.47
N CYS A 61 4.26 -16.46 -0.84
CA CYS A 61 4.57 -17.57 -1.74
C CYS A 61 6.03 -18.04 -1.62
N GLU A 62 6.25 -19.32 -1.93
CA GLU A 62 7.59 -19.94 -1.95
C GLU A 62 8.57 -19.15 -2.85
N GLY A 63 8.11 -18.67 -4.02
CA GLY A 63 8.94 -17.91 -4.95
C GLY A 63 9.49 -16.59 -4.39
N TYR A 64 8.76 -15.94 -3.48
CA TYR A 64 9.25 -14.76 -2.76
C TYR A 64 10.31 -15.16 -1.74
N THR A 65 10.12 -16.28 -1.04
CA THR A 65 11.12 -16.82 -0.10
C THR A 65 12.46 -17.13 -0.77
N PHE A 66 12.44 -17.59 -2.04
CA PHE A 66 13.66 -18.03 -2.73
C PHE A 66 14.44 -16.95 -3.50
N LYS A 67 13.98 -15.69 -3.55
CA LYS A 67 14.71 -14.56 -4.22
C LYS A 67 14.01 -13.19 -4.13
N HIS A 68 12.97 -13.04 -3.33
CA HIS A 68 12.08 -11.86 -3.28
C HIS A 68 11.46 -11.47 -4.63
N LYS A 69 11.40 -12.42 -5.57
CA LYS A 69 10.92 -12.18 -6.94
C LYS A 69 9.85 -13.21 -7.26
N CYS A 70 8.61 -12.87 -6.94
CA CYS A 70 7.45 -13.67 -7.34
C CYS A 70 6.61 -12.92 -8.36
N TRP A 71 5.78 -13.67 -9.10
CA TRP A 71 4.86 -13.08 -10.06
C TRP A 71 3.77 -12.23 -9.37
N HIS A 72 3.33 -12.58 -8.15
CA HIS A 72 2.29 -11.83 -7.43
C HIS A 72 2.71 -10.39 -7.14
N ILE A 73 3.97 -10.17 -6.75
CA ILE A 73 4.51 -8.81 -6.52
C ILE A 73 4.47 -7.99 -7.81
N ARG A 74 4.93 -8.56 -8.92
CA ARG A 74 4.88 -7.89 -10.23
C ARG A 74 3.45 -7.58 -10.66
N ALA A 75 2.53 -8.53 -10.47
CA ALA A 75 1.13 -8.32 -10.78
C ALA A 75 0.54 -7.18 -9.95
N LEU A 76 0.91 -7.08 -8.67
CA LEU A 76 0.47 -5.98 -7.82
C LEU A 76 1.13 -4.65 -8.22
N GLU A 77 2.42 -4.64 -8.55
CA GLU A 77 3.12 -3.46 -9.08
C GLU A 77 2.43 -2.90 -10.33
N ASP A 78 2.08 -3.78 -11.28
CA ASP A 78 1.36 -3.40 -12.50
C ASP A 78 0.01 -2.74 -12.16
N LEU A 79 -0.76 -3.30 -11.22
CA LEU A 79 -2.03 -2.71 -10.77
C LEU A 79 -1.83 -1.35 -10.09
N THR A 80 -0.79 -1.20 -9.27
CA THR A 80 -0.50 0.09 -8.61
C THR A 80 -0.15 1.19 -9.61
N SER A 81 0.51 0.83 -10.71
CA SER A 81 0.86 1.79 -11.77
C SER A 81 -0.31 2.14 -12.71
N THR A 82 -1.39 1.36 -12.68
CA THR A 82 -2.52 1.48 -13.59
C THR A 82 -3.84 1.66 -12.83
N GLU A 83 -4.51 0.56 -12.49
CA GLU A 83 -5.90 0.52 -12.00
C GLU A 83 -6.07 1.18 -10.62
N LEU A 84 -5.05 1.12 -9.76
CA LEU A 84 -5.14 1.60 -8.36
C LEU A 84 -4.56 3.00 -8.15
N ARG A 85 -4.03 3.62 -9.20
CA ARG A 85 -3.28 4.87 -9.08
C ARG A 85 -4.06 5.95 -8.33
N ASN A 86 -5.34 6.12 -8.66
CA ASN A 86 -6.18 7.15 -8.05
C ASN A 86 -6.45 6.88 -6.56
N GLU A 87 -6.69 5.62 -6.18
CA GLU A 87 -6.90 5.25 -4.78
C GLU A 87 -5.62 5.43 -3.95
N ILE A 88 -4.46 5.12 -4.54
CA ILE A 88 -3.15 5.35 -3.92
C ILE A 88 -2.91 6.85 -3.71
N GLU A 89 -3.20 7.68 -4.72
CA GLU A 89 -3.07 9.14 -4.61
C GLU A 89 -4.03 9.73 -3.57
N LYS A 90 -5.25 9.20 -3.48
CA LYS A 90 -6.21 9.58 -2.43
C LYS A 90 -5.69 9.24 -1.03
N ALA A 91 -5.29 7.98 -0.81
CA ALA A 91 -4.73 7.52 0.46
C ALA A 91 -3.49 8.34 0.87
N ARG A 92 -2.60 8.63 -0.09
CA ARG A 92 -1.44 9.51 0.11
C ARG A 92 -1.85 10.90 0.57
N ASN A 93 -2.81 11.53 -0.09
CA ASN A 93 -3.22 12.91 0.23
C ASN A 93 -3.97 13.00 1.55
N GLU A 94 -4.70 11.96 1.94
CA GLU A 94 -5.27 11.83 3.29
C GLU A 94 -4.15 11.72 4.33
N MET A 95 -3.19 10.80 4.13
CA MET A 95 -2.06 10.61 5.04
C MET A 95 -1.23 11.89 5.25
N LEU A 96 -0.87 12.59 4.17
CA LEU A 96 -0.06 13.81 4.28
C LEU A 96 -0.79 14.95 5.00
N ARG A 97 -2.12 15.03 4.86
CA ARG A 97 -2.93 16.00 5.60
C ARG A 97 -2.93 15.68 7.10
N GLU A 98 -3.10 14.42 7.46
CA GLU A 98 -3.03 13.99 8.85
C GLU A 98 -1.63 14.22 9.45
N GLU A 99 -0.56 13.93 8.72
CA GLU A 99 0.82 14.19 9.18
C GLU A 99 1.08 15.68 9.38
N GLU A 100 0.57 16.54 8.50
CA GLU A 100 0.68 18.01 8.63
C GLU A 100 -0.10 18.52 9.85
N GLU A 101 -1.33 18.03 10.06
CA GLU A 101 -2.14 18.36 11.23
C GLU A 101 -1.41 17.98 12.54
N ILE A 102 -0.88 16.75 12.63
CA ILE A 102 -0.11 16.29 13.80
C ILE A 102 1.14 17.15 14.01
N ALA A 103 1.86 17.48 12.93
CA ALA A 103 3.05 18.33 13.02
C ALA A 103 2.73 19.77 13.48
N SER A 104 1.51 20.26 13.22
CA SER A 104 1.06 21.59 13.64
C SER A 104 0.86 21.70 15.16
N TRP A 105 0.39 20.64 15.83
CA TRP A 105 0.15 20.66 17.29
C TRP A 105 1.41 20.98 18.10
N GLY A 106 2.56 20.46 17.65
CA GLY A 106 3.85 20.76 18.29
C GLY A 106 4.34 22.20 18.09
N LYS A 107 3.80 22.95 17.13
CA LYS A 107 4.17 24.36 16.89
C LYS A 107 3.35 25.31 17.76
N GLU A 108 2.07 25.01 17.97
CA GLU A 108 1.18 25.81 18.83
C GLU A 108 1.65 25.79 20.30
N GLU A 109 2.13 24.64 20.80
CA GLU A 109 2.75 24.58 22.13
C GLU A 109 3.99 25.48 22.25
N VAL A 110 4.86 25.51 21.23
CA VAL A 110 6.10 26.30 21.26
C VAL A 110 5.84 27.80 21.20
N GLU A 111 4.74 28.26 20.59
CA GLU A 111 4.35 29.67 20.61
C GLU A 111 3.77 30.10 21.96
N LEU A 112 3.01 29.23 22.64
CA LEU A 112 2.47 29.49 23.98
C LEU A 112 3.56 29.66 25.06
N TYR A 113 4.70 28.98 24.93
CA TYR A 113 5.83 29.12 25.87
C TYR A 113 6.81 30.26 25.51
N LYS A 114 6.52 31.04 24.45
CA LYS A 114 7.31 32.23 24.06
C LYS A 114 6.68 33.56 24.48
N SER A 115 5.49 33.55 25.10
CA SER A 115 4.82 34.71 25.72
C SER A 115 5.03 34.74 27.23
#